data_AF-A0AA40BUY1-F1
#
_entry.id   AF-A0AA40BUY1-F1
#
_cell.length_a   1.000
_cell.length_b   1.000
_cell.length_c   1.000
_cell.angle_alpha   90.00
_cell.angle_beta   90.00
_cell.angle_gamma   90.00
#
_symmetry.space_group_name_H-M   'P 1'
#
loop_
_entity.id
_entity.type
_entity.pdbx_description
1 polymer ?
#
loop_
_entity_poly.entity_id
_entity_poly.type
_entity_poly.pdbx_seq_one_letter_code
_entity_poly.pdbx_strand_id
1 'polypeptide(L)'
;MATTIAPLGTNDNMSPLLLPTLILLLTSHAHTPPLHPPPDLKFNLRTIENPPKIIRDSHTGVSKRLRDHLLHYDDFVALIDHVETQILAMVVDDISALTPDSASDLAPNTSAEGRRILSVAAFVPEVITGVWRLLRS
;
A
#
# COMPACT_ATOMS: atom_id res chain seq x y z
N MET A 1 40.09 -1.20 54.07
CA MET A 1 39.02 -0.28 53.61
C MET A 1 39.15 -0.15 52.10
N ALA A 2 38.19 -0.66 51.34
CA ALA A 2 38.04 -0.39 49.92
C ALA A 2 36.54 -0.44 49.59
N THR A 3 36.04 0.66 49.08
CA THR A 3 34.64 1.03 48.94
C THR A 3 33.98 0.31 47.77
N THR A 4 32.84 -0.31 48.05
CA THR A 4 31.82 -0.78 47.09
C THR A 4 31.37 0.36 46.18
N ILE A 5 31.43 0.15 44.86
CA ILE A 5 30.75 1.00 43.88
C ILE A 5 29.69 0.12 43.20
N ALA A 6 28.42 0.38 43.50
CA ALA A 6 27.30 -0.22 42.79
C ALA A 6 27.17 0.39 41.40
N PRO A 7 26.81 -0.39 40.36
CA PRO A 7 26.57 0.17 39.03
C PRO A 7 25.32 1.06 39.04
N LEU A 8 25.48 2.28 38.53
CA LEU A 8 24.41 3.23 38.22
C LEU A 8 23.33 2.53 37.39
N GLY A 9 22.08 2.61 37.84
CA GLY A 9 20.93 2.26 37.03
C GLY A 9 20.89 3.15 35.79
N THR A 10 21.03 2.54 34.61
CA THR A 10 20.55 3.16 33.38
C THR A 10 19.04 2.94 33.34
N ASN A 11 18.32 4.02 33.62
CA ASN A 11 16.90 4.12 33.34
C ASN A 11 16.74 4.20 31.81
N ASP A 12 16.97 3.09 31.10
CA ASP A 12 16.63 2.94 29.69
C ASP A 12 15.13 2.63 29.57
N ASN A 13 14.30 3.53 30.14
CA ASN A 13 12.90 3.63 29.80
C ASN A 13 12.78 4.46 28.50
N MET A 14 13.55 4.08 27.47
CA MET A 14 13.30 4.52 26.11
C MET A 14 12.11 3.69 25.63
N SER A 15 10.92 4.19 25.90
CA SER A 15 9.75 3.80 25.11
C SER A 15 10.17 3.95 23.65
N PRO A 16 10.12 2.89 22.81
CA PRO A 16 10.43 3.05 21.41
C PRO A 16 9.47 4.12 20.90
N LEU A 17 10.01 5.22 20.35
CA LEU A 17 9.20 6.22 19.68
C LEU A 17 8.36 5.44 18.67
N LEU A 18 7.06 5.28 18.98
CA LEU A 18 6.11 4.58 18.15
C LEU A 18 5.95 5.43 16.90
N LEU A 19 6.85 5.23 15.94
CA LEU A 19 6.75 5.85 14.64
C LEU A 19 5.40 5.44 14.09
N PRO A 20 4.57 6.42 13.68
CA PRO A 20 3.24 6.12 13.20
C PRO A 20 3.36 5.16 12.01
N THR A 21 2.70 4.02 12.14
CA THR A 21 2.79 2.95 11.15
C THR A 21 1.72 3.19 10.08
N LEU A 22 2.18 3.48 8.86
CA LEU A 22 1.31 3.58 7.70
C LEU A 22 1.11 2.19 7.07
N ILE A 23 -0.14 1.81 6.83
CA ILE A 23 -0.49 0.56 6.16
C ILE A 23 -1.04 0.87 4.78
N LEU A 24 -0.36 0.38 3.73
CA LEU A 24 -0.86 0.41 2.35
C LEU A 24 -1.63 -0.89 2.06
N LEU A 25 -2.93 -0.77 1.77
CA LEU A 25 -3.79 -1.89 1.40
C LEU A 25 -4.09 -1.84 -0.11
N LEU A 26 -3.54 -2.78 -0.88
CA LEU A 26 -3.83 -2.95 -2.30
C LEU A 26 -4.90 -4.03 -2.50
N THR A 27 -6.06 -3.66 -3.04
CA THR A 27 -7.21 -4.56 -3.23
C THR A 27 -7.59 -4.69 -4.70
N SER A 28 -7.55 -5.91 -5.25
CA SER A 28 -8.20 -6.22 -6.53
C SER A 28 -9.66 -6.59 -6.30
N HIS A 29 -10.60 -5.94 -6.99
CA HIS A 29 -12.04 -6.21 -6.83
C HIS A 29 -12.80 -6.25 -8.15
N ALA A 30 -13.95 -6.94 -8.14
CA ALA A 30 -14.95 -6.81 -9.19
C ALA A 30 -15.70 -5.47 -9.06
N HIS A 31 -16.36 -5.00 -10.11
CA HIS A 31 -16.98 -3.66 -10.17
C HIS A 31 -18.29 -3.65 -9.41
N THR A 32 -18.88 -4.83 -9.33
CA THR A 32 -20.08 -5.11 -8.59
C THR A 32 -19.81 -6.34 -7.74
N PRO A 33 -20.11 -6.30 -6.42
CA PRO A 33 -20.56 -5.12 -5.67
C PRO A 33 -19.43 -4.08 -5.45
N PRO A 34 -19.75 -2.80 -5.22
CA PRO A 34 -18.75 -1.80 -4.84
C PRO A 34 -18.08 -2.18 -3.51
N LEU A 35 -16.81 -1.79 -3.34
CA LEU A 35 -16.10 -1.98 -2.08
C LEU A 35 -16.71 -1.11 -0.96
N HIS A 36 -16.86 -1.72 0.21
CA HIS A 36 -17.27 -1.06 1.45
C HIS A 36 -16.23 -1.39 2.55
N PRO A 37 -15.56 -0.38 3.14
CA PRO A 37 -15.64 1.05 2.84
C PRO A 37 -15.11 1.39 1.42
N PRO A 38 -15.49 2.55 0.86
CA PRO A 38 -14.89 3.01 -0.39
C PRO A 38 -13.38 3.19 -0.19
N PRO A 39 -12.56 2.83 -1.19
CA PRO A 39 -11.12 3.03 -1.15
C PRO A 39 -10.77 4.52 -1.34
N ASP A 40 -9.59 4.91 -0.86
CA ASP A 40 -9.06 6.27 -1.04
C ASP A 40 -8.67 6.52 -2.51
N LEU A 41 -8.08 5.51 -3.16
CA LEU A 41 -7.78 5.52 -4.59
C LEU A 41 -8.50 4.39 -5.32
N LYS A 42 -9.06 4.70 -6.49
CA LYS A 42 -9.75 3.72 -7.34
C LYS A 42 -9.27 3.80 -8.78
N PHE A 43 -8.74 2.70 -9.30
CA PHE A 43 -8.26 2.60 -10.68
C PHE A 43 -9.05 1.56 -11.47
N ASN A 44 -9.46 1.92 -12.69
CA ASN A 44 -10.23 1.06 -13.58
C ASN A 44 -9.32 0.51 -14.69
N LEU A 45 -8.94 -0.77 -14.62
CA LEU A 45 -8.07 -1.34 -15.65
C LEU A 45 -8.83 -1.88 -16.87
N ARG A 46 -10.15 -1.70 -16.99
CA ARG A 46 -10.89 -2.06 -18.23
C ARG A 46 -10.49 -1.22 -19.44
N THR A 47 -9.82 -0.10 -19.19
CA THR A 47 -9.33 0.80 -20.23
C THR A 47 -8.06 0.25 -20.89
N ILE A 48 -7.42 -0.76 -20.29
CA ILE A 48 -6.23 -1.42 -20.84
C ILE A 48 -6.66 -2.51 -21.82
N GLU A 49 -5.80 -2.76 -22.80
CA GLU A 49 -6.00 -3.82 -23.78
C GLU A 49 -6.20 -5.19 -23.09
N ASN A 50 -7.25 -5.89 -23.51
CA ASN A 50 -7.61 -7.17 -22.91
C ASN A 50 -6.69 -8.26 -23.45
N PRO A 51 -6.00 -9.03 -22.59
CA PRO A 51 -5.15 -10.12 -23.05
C PRO A 51 -5.94 -11.14 -23.90
N PRO A 52 -5.27 -11.84 -24.85
CA PRO A 52 -5.87 -12.90 -25.63
C PRO A 52 -6.60 -13.92 -24.78
N LYS A 53 -7.75 -14.40 -25.25
CA LYS A 53 -8.63 -15.33 -24.52
C LYS A 53 -7.88 -16.55 -23.97
N ILE A 54 -6.95 -17.11 -24.74
CA ILE A 54 -6.15 -18.27 -24.33
C ILE A 54 -5.32 -17.96 -23.09
N ILE A 55 -4.71 -16.77 -23.03
CA ILE A 55 -3.92 -16.34 -21.88
C ILE A 55 -4.85 -16.09 -20.69
N ARG A 56 -5.97 -15.40 -20.91
CA ARG A 56 -6.96 -15.09 -19.86
C ARG A 56 -7.56 -16.33 -19.19
N ASP A 57 -7.88 -17.35 -19.98
CA ASP A 57 -8.53 -18.56 -19.46
C ASP A 57 -7.51 -19.50 -18.78
N SER A 58 -6.21 -19.36 -19.08
CA SER A 58 -5.14 -20.24 -18.57
C SER A 58 -4.33 -19.64 -17.42
N HIS A 59 -4.45 -18.33 -17.19
CA HIS A 59 -3.58 -17.60 -16.30
C HIS A 59 -4.34 -16.58 -15.45
N THR A 60 -4.07 -16.62 -14.15
CA THR A 60 -4.46 -15.57 -13.22
C THR A 60 -3.45 -14.44 -13.28
N GLY A 61 -3.78 -13.27 -12.74
CA GLY A 61 -2.90 -12.11 -12.80
C GLY A 61 -1.82 -12.05 -11.73
N VAL A 62 -1.60 -13.16 -11.02
CA VAL A 62 -0.31 -13.42 -10.35
C VAL A 62 0.68 -14.18 -11.23
N SER A 63 0.27 -14.63 -12.42
CA SER A 63 1.16 -15.37 -13.31
C SER A 63 2.17 -14.46 -14.00
N LYS A 64 3.43 -14.93 -14.05
CA LYS A 64 4.49 -14.25 -14.80
C LYS A 64 4.11 -14.05 -16.27
N ARG A 65 3.47 -15.05 -16.89
CA ARG A 65 3.11 -15.01 -18.31
C ARG A 65 2.08 -13.92 -18.64
N LEU A 66 1.05 -13.76 -17.82
CA LEU A 66 0.09 -12.67 -18.00
C LEU A 66 0.73 -11.31 -17.71
N ARG A 67 1.56 -11.20 -16.67
CA ARG A 67 2.30 -9.97 -16.37
C ARG A 67 3.19 -9.55 -17.53
N ASP A 68 4.06 -10.45 -17.99
CA ASP A 68 5.01 -10.14 -19.05
C ASP A 68 4.26 -9.73 -20.32
N HIS A 69 3.12 -10.36 -20.63
CA HIS A 69 2.24 -9.92 -21.73
C HIS A 69 1.66 -8.51 -21.52
N LEU A 70 1.16 -8.20 -20.32
CA LEU A 70 0.60 -6.87 -20.03
C LEU A 70 1.67 -5.77 -20.08
N LEU A 71 2.91 -6.06 -19.68
CA LEU A 71 4.04 -5.13 -19.74
C LEU A 71 4.49 -4.78 -21.18
N HIS A 72 3.99 -5.47 -22.21
CA HIS A 72 4.21 -5.06 -23.60
C HIS A 72 3.27 -3.94 -24.06
N TYR A 73 2.24 -3.62 -23.28
CA TYR A 73 1.30 -2.55 -23.62
C TYR A 73 1.71 -1.26 -22.93
N ASP A 74 2.03 -0.24 -23.73
CA ASP A 74 2.45 1.07 -23.23
C ASP A 74 1.40 1.71 -22.30
N ASP A 75 0.12 1.56 -22.63
CA ASP A 75 -1.00 2.05 -21.81
C ASP A 75 -1.02 1.41 -20.42
N PHE A 76 -0.64 0.14 -20.31
CA PHE A 76 -0.57 -0.57 -19.03
C PHE A 76 0.60 -0.06 -18.19
N VAL A 77 1.76 0.14 -18.82
CA VAL A 77 2.95 0.69 -18.15
C VAL A 77 2.67 2.11 -17.66
N ALA A 78 2.12 2.97 -18.52
CA ALA A 78 1.74 4.34 -18.17
C ALA A 78 0.72 4.38 -17.03
N LEU A 79 -0.23 3.43 -17.00
CA LEU A 79 -1.18 3.33 -15.90
C LEU A 79 -0.49 2.91 -14.58
N ILE A 80 0.46 1.98 -14.61
CA ILE A 80 1.24 1.61 -13.41
C ILE A 80 2.00 2.82 -12.88
N ASP A 81 2.71 3.54 -13.74
CA ASP A 81 3.48 4.74 -13.35
C ASP A 81 2.58 5.82 -12.75
N HIS A 82 1.39 6.01 -13.35
CA HIS A 82 0.39 6.94 -12.84
C HIS A 82 -0.13 6.53 -11.45
N VAL A 83 -0.44 5.23 -11.26
CA VAL A 83 -0.89 4.67 -9.98
C VAL A 83 0.20 4.83 -8.91
N GLU A 84 1.44 4.49 -9.23
CA GLU A 84 2.56 4.62 -8.31
C GLU A 84 2.75 6.08 -7.86
N THR A 85 2.71 7.01 -8.81
CA THR A 85 2.82 8.45 -8.51
C THR A 85 1.72 8.92 -7.55
N GLN A 86 0.47 8.51 -7.78
CA GLN A 86 -0.66 8.87 -6.92
C GLN A 86 -0.51 8.29 -5.50
N ILE A 87 -0.11 7.02 -5.40
CA ILE A 87 0.12 6.37 -4.11
C ILE A 87 1.24 7.08 -3.35
N LEU A 88 2.36 7.37 -4.01
CA LEU A 88 3.49 8.04 -3.38
C LEU A 88 3.14 9.45 -2.89
N ALA A 89 2.37 10.22 -3.67
CA ALA A 89 1.91 11.54 -3.25
C ALA A 89 1.06 11.45 -1.97
N MET A 90 0.09 10.52 -1.92
CA MET A 90 -0.73 10.32 -0.73
C MET A 90 0.07 9.85 0.49
N VAL A 91 1.03 8.95 0.29
CA VAL A 91 1.90 8.47 1.36
C VAL A 91 2.72 9.62 1.96
N VAL A 92 3.26 10.51 1.13
CA VAL A 92 4.03 11.68 1.58
C VAL A 92 3.14 12.64 2.37
N ASP A 93 1.93 12.90 1.89
CA ASP A 93 0.97 13.77 2.58
C ASP A 93 0.58 13.17 3.95
N ASP A 94 0.30 11.87 4.02
CA ASP A 94 -0.04 11.19 5.26
C ASP A 94 1.12 11.14 6.25
N ILE A 95 2.34 10.87 5.79
CA ILE A 95 3.53 10.89 6.66
C ILE A 95 3.76 12.30 7.21
N SER A 96 3.58 13.33 6.39
CA SER A 96 3.74 14.73 6.82
C SER A 96 2.72 15.10 7.91
N ALA A 97 1.49 14.61 7.79
CA ALA A 97 0.41 14.82 8.77
C ALA A 97 0.58 14.04 10.09
N LEU A 98 1.50 13.07 10.12
CA LEU A 98 1.76 12.22 11.28
C LEU A 98 2.92 12.74 12.17
N THR A 99 3.49 13.90 11.84
CA THR A 99 4.53 14.54 12.65
C THR A 99 3.94 15.12 13.96
N PRO A 100 4.68 15.06 15.08
CA PRO A 100 4.13 15.26 16.43
C PRO A 100 3.63 16.67 16.77
N ASP A 101 3.81 17.67 15.89
CA ASP A 101 3.32 19.03 16.13
C ASP A 101 1.80 19.19 15.96
N SER A 102 1.09 18.19 15.43
CA SER A 102 -0.35 18.27 15.08
C SER A 102 -1.27 17.40 15.96
N ALA A 103 -0.83 17.00 17.15
CA ALA A 103 -1.51 16.03 18.01
C ALA A 103 -2.92 16.42 18.56
N SER A 104 -3.54 17.54 18.14
CA SER A 104 -4.91 17.88 18.60
C SER A 104 -6.02 17.43 17.66
N ASP A 105 -5.75 17.16 16.37
CA ASP A 105 -6.81 17.01 15.37
C ASP A 105 -6.77 15.62 14.71
N LEU A 106 -7.29 14.61 15.43
CA LEU A 106 -7.40 13.26 14.87
C LEU A 106 -8.45 13.21 13.74
N ALA A 107 -7.98 12.98 12.52
CA ALA A 107 -8.78 12.69 11.35
C ALA A 107 -9.57 11.36 11.49
N PRO A 108 -10.76 11.24 10.87
CA PRO A 108 -11.69 10.12 11.04
C PRO A 108 -11.19 8.75 10.52
N ASN A 109 -10.02 8.67 9.91
CA ASN A 109 -9.43 7.44 9.35
C ASN A 109 -8.33 6.81 10.22
N THR A 110 -8.18 7.27 11.47
CA THR A 110 -7.17 6.75 12.41
C THR A 110 -7.76 5.59 13.22
N SER A 111 -7.22 4.37 13.06
CA SER A 111 -7.61 3.23 13.89
C SER A 111 -7.18 3.48 15.35
N ALA A 112 -7.88 2.87 16.32
CA ALA A 112 -7.67 3.06 17.77
C ALA A 112 -6.22 2.79 18.25
N GLU A 113 -5.37 2.19 17.40
CA GLU A 113 -3.93 1.95 17.63
C GLU A 113 -3.01 3.03 17.02
N GLY A 114 -3.53 4.18 16.58
CA GLY A 114 -2.73 5.24 15.94
C GLY A 114 -2.22 4.87 14.54
N ARG A 115 -2.85 3.89 13.89
CA ARG A 115 -2.51 3.42 12.54
C ARG A 115 -3.37 4.13 11.50
N ARG A 116 -2.73 4.71 10.49
CA ARG A 116 -3.40 5.19 9.27
C ARG A 116 -3.35 4.10 8.19
N ILE A 117 -4.48 3.89 7.53
CA ILE A 117 -4.64 2.91 6.45
C ILE A 117 -4.93 3.67 5.16
N LEU A 118 -4.08 3.47 4.16
CA LEU A 118 -4.30 3.95 2.79
C LEU A 118 -4.81 2.77 1.95
N SER A 119 -6.06 2.83 1.52
CA SER A 119 -6.74 1.80 0.74
C SER A 119 -6.75 2.16 -0.74
N VAL A 120 -6.08 1.35 -1.54
CA VAL A 120 -6.05 1.46 -3.00
C VAL A 120 -6.79 0.28 -3.59
N ALA A 121 -7.85 0.55 -4.34
CA ALA A 121 -8.55 -0.48 -5.06
C ALA A 121 -8.29 -0.39 -6.56
N ALA A 122 -8.10 -1.54 -7.17
CA ALA A 122 -8.08 -1.63 -8.61
C ALA A 122 -9.10 -2.66 -9.10
N PHE A 123 -9.76 -2.30 -10.19
CA PHE A 123 -10.80 -3.13 -10.77
C PHE A 123 -10.20 -4.01 -11.87
N VAL A 124 -10.05 -5.32 -11.60
CA VAL A 124 -9.86 -6.44 -12.55
C VAL A 124 -10.23 -7.73 -11.83
N PRO A 125 -10.73 -8.76 -12.54
CA PRO A 125 -10.87 -10.08 -11.95
C PRO A 125 -9.62 -10.67 -11.29
N GLU A 126 -8.36 -10.27 -11.57
CA GLU A 126 -7.21 -11.00 -10.97
C GLU A 126 -5.78 -10.40 -11.09
N VAL A 127 -5.58 -9.11 -11.46
CA VAL A 127 -4.27 -8.65 -12.01
C VAL A 127 -3.29 -7.92 -11.09
N ILE A 128 -3.72 -7.25 -10.03
CA ILE A 128 -2.80 -6.29 -9.38
C ILE A 128 -2.01 -6.83 -8.19
N THR A 129 -2.52 -7.85 -7.49
CA THR A 129 -1.88 -8.35 -6.25
C THR A 129 -0.54 -9.05 -6.51
N GLY A 130 -0.32 -9.58 -7.72
CA GLY A 130 0.91 -10.29 -8.07
C GLY A 130 2.01 -9.41 -8.64
N VAL A 131 1.65 -8.40 -9.43
CA VAL A 131 2.63 -7.58 -10.18
C VAL A 131 3.51 -6.77 -9.24
N TRP A 132 2.94 -6.19 -8.17
CA TRP A 132 3.70 -5.41 -7.19
C TRP A 132 4.66 -6.24 -6.32
N ARG A 133 4.32 -7.50 -6.03
CA ARG A 133 5.18 -8.39 -5.22
C ARG A 133 6.43 -8.83 -5.98
N LEU A 134 6.35 -8.89 -7.31
CA LEU A 134 7.42 -9.40 -8.18
C LEU A 134 8.21 -8.30 -8.91
N LEU A 135 7.79 -7.04 -8.87
CA LEU A 135 8.60 -5.90 -9.37
C LEU A 135 9.70 -5.48 -8.38
N ARG A 136 9.68 -5.99 -7.15
CA ARG A 136 10.72 -5.78 -6.13
C ARG A 136 11.48 -7.07 -5.73
N SER A 137 11.32 -8.16 -6.48
CA SER A 137 12.09 -9.42 -6.32
C SER A 137 13.03 -9.61 -7.50
#